data_AF-A0A656JWD3-F1
#
_entry.id   AF-A0A656JWD3-F1
#
_cell.length_a   1.000
_cell.length_b   1.000
_cell.length_c   1.000
_cell.angle_alpha   90.00
_cell.angle_beta   90.00
_cell.angle_gamma   90.00
#
_symmetry.space_group_name_H-M   'P 1'
#
loop_
_entity.id
_entity.type
_entity.pdbx_description
1 polymer ?
#
loop_
_entity_poly.entity_id
_entity_poly.type
_entity_poly.pdbx_seq_one_letter_code
_entity_poly.pdbx_strand_id
1 'polypeptide(L)'
;MICLDCDDLFDTWRLQARWLLSHEIDPSQVSWKSPDAADLFGSEEQYPEESGPFQARVPLELLQLLQSTSRYRGEQRWSLLYEVLWRVTHGDRTAMMAGDKLGSELHRRLKAVRREAHHLHAFLRFVALPPADNDAAIMRP
;
A
#
# COMPACT_ATOMS: atom_id res chain seq x y z
N MET A 1 12.19 0.29 17.04
CA MET A 1 11.57 -0.24 15.81
C MET A 1 10.33 0.62 15.62
N ILE A 2 10.26 1.35 14.51
CA ILE A 2 9.17 2.28 14.21
C ILE A 2 7.96 1.45 13.76
N CYS A 3 6.86 1.52 14.50
CA CYS A 3 5.62 0.86 14.15
C CYS A 3 4.64 1.87 13.55
N LEU A 4 4.19 1.62 12.32
CA LEU A 4 3.27 2.50 11.60
C LEU A 4 2.01 1.75 11.21
N ASP A 5 0.88 2.44 11.32
CA ASP A 5 -0.38 2.04 10.70
C ASP A 5 -0.70 2.99 9.55
N CYS A 6 -1.12 2.42 8.43
CA CYS A 6 -1.49 3.18 7.24
C CYS A 6 -2.98 3.02 6.89
N ASP A 7 -3.78 2.46 7.79
CA ASP A 7 -5.23 2.20 7.62
C ASP A 7 -5.54 1.44 6.33
N ASP A 8 -4.61 0.59 5.89
CA ASP A 8 -4.73 -0.16 4.64
C ASP A 8 -4.80 0.73 3.37
N LEU A 9 -4.42 2.00 3.48
CA LEU A 9 -4.44 3.01 2.41
C LEU A 9 -3.06 3.25 1.81
N PHE A 10 -2.96 3.19 0.47
CA PHE A 10 -1.70 3.43 -0.24
C PHE A 10 -1.19 4.86 -0.08
N ASP A 11 -2.06 5.87 -0.05
CA ASP A 11 -1.64 7.26 0.06
C ASP A 11 -1.07 7.58 1.44
N THR A 12 -1.68 7.03 2.50
CA THR A 12 -1.14 7.10 3.87
C THR A 12 0.21 6.41 3.96
N TRP A 13 0.31 5.17 3.45
CA TRP A 13 1.57 4.44 3.38
C TRP A 13 2.63 5.21 2.61
N ARG A 14 2.27 5.82 1.47
CA ARG A 14 3.21 6.59 0.63
C ARG A 14 3.76 7.80 1.36
N LEU A 15 2.92 8.54 2.10
CA LEU A 15 3.36 9.68 2.89
C LEU A 15 4.36 9.24 3.97
N GLN A 16 4.01 8.20 4.72
CA GLN A 16 4.84 7.62 5.76
C GLN A 16 6.16 7.06 5.21
N ALA A 17 6.11 6.31 4.10
CA ALA A 17 7.30 5.78 3.44
C ALA A 17 8.24 6.88 2.93
N ARG A 18 7.70 8.00 2.42
CA ARG A 18 8.51 9.16 2.03
C ARG A 18 9.17 9.81 3.24
N TRP A 19 8.47 9.91 4.37
CA TRP A 19 9.04 10.42 5.60
C TRP A 19 10.17 9.52 6.09
N LEU A 20 9.97 8.20 6.11
CA LEU A 20 11.00 7.23 6.48
C LEU A 20 12.23 7.30 5.56
N LEU A 21 12.01 7.39 4.25
CA LEU A 21 13.09 7.58 3.27
C LEU A 21 13.87 8.88 3.52
N SER A 22 13.18 9.98 3.84
CA SER A 22 13.83 11.28 4.07
C SER A 22 14.78 11.28 5.26
N HIS A 23 14.58 10.34 6.19
CA HIS A 23 15.41 10.07 7.36
C HIS A 23 16.33 8.85 7.18
N GLU A 24 16.39 8.29 5.97
CA GLU A 24 17.22 7.12 5.63
C GLU A 24 16.99 5.91 6.54
N ILE A 25 15.77 5.74 7.04
CA ILE A 25 15.42 4.63 7.93
C ILE A 25 15.50 3.31 7.15
N ASP A 26 16.22 2.33 7.70
CA ASP A 26 16.33 1.00 7.09
C ASP A 26 15.02 0.21 7.25
N PRO A 27 14.59 -0.57 6.23
CA PRO A 27 13.39 -1.41 6.31
C PRO A 27 13.34 -2.36 7.51
N SER A 28 14.49 -2.84 8.00
CA SER A 28 14.58 -3.69 9.20
C SER A 28 14.17 -2.99 10.50
N GLN A 29 14.19 -1.66 10.51
CA GLN A 29 13.79 -0.84 11.66
C GLN A 29 12.30 -0.50 11.66
N VAL A 30 11.55 -0.88 10.62
CA VAL A 30 10.15 -0.48 10.42
C VAL A 30 9.24 -1.70 10.46
N SER A 31 8.17 -1.60 11.26
CA SER A 31 7.05 -2.53 11.26
C SER A 31 5.81 -1.83 10.73
N TRP A 32 5.05 -2.51 9.89
CA TRP A 32 3.76 -2.03 9.41
C TRP A 32 2.65 -2.86 10.03
N LYS A 33 1.76 -2.22 10.78
CA LYS A 33 0.60 -2.89 11.37
C LYS A 33 -0.33 -3.39 10.26
N SER A 34 -0.89 -4.56 10.49
CA SER A 34 -1.96 -5.13 9.67
C SER A 34 -3.26 -4.99 10.44
N PRO A 35 -4.39 -4.66 9.80
CA PRO A 35 -5.68 -4.54 10.50
C PRO A 35 -6.10 -5.82 11.25
N ASP A 36 -5.60 -6.99 10.85
CA ASP A 36 -5.86 -8.28 11.53
C ASP A 36 -4.94 -8.53 12.74
N ALA A 37 -3.91 -7.73 12.95
CA ALA A 37 -2.95 -7.87 14.04
C ALA A 37 -3.17 -6.73 15.06
N ALA A 38 -3.97 -7.01 16.09
CA ALA A 38 -4.09 -6.13 17.24
C ALA A 38 -2.75 -6.07 17.98
N ASP A 39 -1.95 -5.06 17.69
CA ASP A 39 -0.63 -4.90 18.28
C ASP A 39 -0.76 -4.20 19.64
N LEU A 40 -0.72 -4.99 20.72
CA LEU A 40 -0.92 -4.55 22.11
C LEU A 40 0.22 -3.66 22.66
N PHE A 41 1.28 -3.43 21.88
CA PHE A 41 2.53 -2.80 22.33
C PHE A 41 3.08 -1.70 21.39
N GLY A 42 2.27 -1.15 20.48
CA GLY A 42 2.74 -0.07 19.62
C GLY A 42 2.94 1.24 20.39
N SER A 43 4.20 1.65 20.58
CA SER A 43 4.51 3.02 21.03
C SER A 43 4.10 4.02 19.94
N GLU A 44 3.23 4.97 20.29
CA GLU A 44 3.05 6.20 19.53
C GLU A 44 4.29 7.09 19.74
N GLU A 45 5.41 6.70 19.13
CA GLU A 45 6.58 7.57 19.08
C GLU A 45 6.20 8.81 18.25
N GLN A 46 6.14 9.96 18.92
CA GLN A 46 5.90 11.25 18.28
C GLN A 46 7.04 11.55 17.32
N TYR A 47 6.78 11.36 16.03
CA TYR A 47 7.73 11.63 14.96
C TYR A 47 7.78 13.14 14.66
N PRO A 48 8.95 13.70 14.33
CA PRO A 48 9.03 15.07 13.84
C PRO A 48 8.16 15.26 12.60
N GLU A 49 7.34 16.32 12.59
CA GLU A 49 6.42 16.65 11.50
C GLU A 49 7.15 17.00 10.19
N GLU A 50 8.42 17.40 10.29
CA GLU A 50 9.23 17.84 9.17
C GLU A 50 9.85 16.66 8.40
N SER A 51 10.04 16.86 7.09
CA SER A 51 10.77 15.90 6.25
C SER A 51 12.28 16.04 6.48
N GLY A 52 12.98 14.91 6.51
CA GLY A 52 14.43 14.87 6.63
C GLY A 52 15.16 15.40 5.38
N PRO A 53 16.50 15.52 5.44
CA PRO A 53 17.30 16.15 4.39
C PRO A 53 17.39 15.32 3.11
N PHE A 54 17.14 14.01 3.16
CA PHE A 54 17.29 13.14 1.99
C PHE A 54 16.13 13.30 1.01
N GLN A 55 16.46 13.70 -0.23
CA GLN A 55 15.50 13.83 -1.32
C GLN A 55 15.55 12.62 -2.25
N ALA A 56 14.74 11.61 -1.93
CA ALA A 56 14.62 10.40 -2.74
C ALA A 56 14.09 10.69 -4.16
N ARG A 57 14.82 10.24 -5.18
CA ARG A 57 14.35 10.27 -6.58
C ARG A 57 13.67 8.95 -6.92
N VAL A 58 12.34 8.96 -6.93
CA VAL A 58 11.52 7.77 -7.23
C VAL A 58 11.08 7.81 -8.70
N PRO A 59 11.43 6.80 -9.52
CA PRO A 59 10.92 6.70 -10.89
C PRO A 59 9.39 6.57 -10.90
N LEU A 60 8.73 7.20 -11.89
CA LEU A 60 7.27 7.13 -12.03
C LEU A 60 6.77 5.68 -12.19
N GLU A 61 7.51 4.87 -12.95
CA GLU A 61 7.21 3.44 -13.16
C GLU A 61 7.20 2.65 -11.85
N LEU A 62 8.14 2.95 -10.94
CA LEU A 62 8.17 2.32 -9.62
C LEU A 62 6.91 2.70 -8.83
N LEU A 63 6.52 3.97 -8.83
CA LEU A 63 5.32 4.41 -8.12
C LEU A 63 4.06 3.67 -8.61
N GLN A 64 3.89 3.55 -9.93
CA GLN A 64 2.76 2.83 -10.53
C GLN A 64 2.76 1.33 -10.18
N LEU A 65 3.95 0.72 -10.16
CA LEU A 65 4.15 -0.67 -9.78
C LEU A 65 3.79 -0.91 -8.31
N LEU A 66 4.26 -0.05 -7.41
CA LEU A 66 3.95 -0.14 -5.97
C LEU A 66 2.46 0.07 -5.71
N GLN A 67 1.84 1.08 -6.33
CA GLN A 67 0.40 1.35 -6.20
C GLN A 67 -0.45 0.20 -6.75
N SER A 68 -0.01 -0.46 -7.81
CA SER A 68 -0.74 -1.60 -8.35
C SER A 68 -0.62 -2.82 -7.44
N THR A 69 0.57 -3.04 -6.87
CA THR A 69 0.86 -4.19 -6.01
C THR A 69 0.30 -4.00 -4.59
N SER A 70 0.08 -2.77 -4.12
CA SER A 70 -0.55 -2.49 -2.82
C SER A 70 -1.98 -3.01 -2.70
N ARG A 71 -2.63 -3.33 -3.82
CA ARG A 71 -3.95 -3.97 -3.85
C ARG A 71 -3.93 -5.45 -3.48
N TYR A 72 -2.75 -6.07 -3.45
CA TYR A 72 -2.61 -7.46 -2.99
C TYR A 72 -3.08 -7.56 -1.54
N ARG A 73 -3.77 -8.64 -1.17
CA ARG A 73 -4.17 -8.92 0.21
C ARG A 73 -3.31 -10.07 0.71
N GLY A 74 -2.34 -9.77 1.56
CA GLY A 74 -1.46 -10.77 2.16
C GLY A 74 -0.43 -10.16 3.08
N GLU A 75 0.33 -11.02 3.73
CA GLU A 75 1.26 -10.62 4.78
C GLU A 75 2.39 -9.71 4.28
N GLN A 76 2.85 -8.85 5.19
CA GLN A 76 4.02 -7.97 5.01
C GLN A 76 3.97 -7.15 3.72
N ARG A 77 2.76 -6.80 3.25
CA ARG A 77 2.57 -6.07 2.00
C ARG A 77 3.29 -4.74 2.02
N TRP A 78 3.05 -3.95 3.06
CA TRP A 78 3.63 -2.62 3.21
C TRP A 78 5.14 -2.67 3.42
N SER A 79 5.63 -3.66 4.17
CA SER A 79 7.06 -3.91 4.36
C SER A 79 7.77 -4.20 3.04
N LEU A 80 7.22 -5.11 2.22
CA LEU A 80 7.79 -5.43 0.91
C LEU A 80 7.87 -4.20 -0.01
N LEU A 81 6.79 -3.41 -0.06
CA LEU A 81 6.77 -2.19 -0.89
C LEU A 81 7.81 -1.18 -0.41
N TYR A 82 8.00 -1.07 0.91
CA TYR A 82 8.97 -0.15 1.50
C TYR A 82 10.41 -0.60 1.22
N GLU A 83 10.69 -1.89 1.33
CA GLU A 83 12.02 -2.45 1.06
C GLU A 83 12.43 -2.29 -0.41
N VAL A 84 11.51 -2.53 -1.34
CA VAL A 84 11.75 -2.28 -2.78
C VAL A 84 12.00 -0.79 -3.01
N LEU A 85 11.16 0.08 -2.44
CA LEU A 85 11.29 1.51 -2.58
C LEU A 85 12.66 2.00 -2.07
N TRP A 86 13.05 1.55 -0.87
CA TRP A 86 14.33 1.88 -0.25
C TRP A 86 15.51 1.44 -1.11
N ARG A 87 15.56 0.18 -1.57
CA ARG A 87 16.67 -0.30 -2.41
C ARG A 87 16.80 0.49 -3.71
N VAL A 88 15.69 0.80 -4.37
CA VAL A 88 15.72 1.56 -5.63
C VAL A 88 16.21 2.99 -5.42
N THR A 89 15.77 3.66 -4.35
CA THR A 89 16.22 5.03 -4.06
C THR A 89 17.69 5.11 -3.66
N HIS A 90 18.25 4.02 -3.13
CA HIS A 90 19.68 3.87 -2.83
C HIS A 90 20.51 3.36 -4.03
N GLY A 91 19.90 3.29 -5.22
CA GLY A 91 20.59 3.01 -6.48
C GLY A 91 20.44 1.57 -7.00
N ASP A 92 19.86 0.67 -6.21
CA ASP A 92 19.66 -0.72 -6.60
C ASP A 92 18.32 -0.92 -7.31
N ARG A 93 18.33 -0.69 -8.62
CA ARG A 93 17.17 -0.91 -9.48
C ARG A 93 16.80 -2.39 -9.65
N THR A 94 17.67 -3.33 -9.26
CA THR A 94 17.40 -4.75 -9.42
C THR A 94 16.24 -5.22 -8.54
N ALA A 95 15.97 -4.52 -7.43
CA ALA A 95 14.80 -4.76 -6.57
C ALA A 95 13.45 -4.60 -7.30
N MET A 96 13.43 -3.92 -8.45
CA MET A 96 12.25 -3.87 -9.32
C MET A 96 12.15 -5.04 -10.28
N MET A 97 13.23 -5.79 -10.54
CA MET A 97 13.32 -6.78 -11.60
C MET A 97 13.00 -8.19 -11.09
N ALA A 98 12.40 -9.03 -11.92
CA ALA A 98 12.03 -10.40 -11.55
C ALA A 98 13.24 -11.33 -11.25
N GLY A 99 14.47 -10.90 -11.57
CA GLY A 99 15.69 -11.62 -11.22
C GLY A 99 16.13 -11.44 -9.77
N ASP A 100 15.68 -10.38 -9.09
CA ASP A 100 15.88 -10.19 -7.65
C ASP A 100 14.76 -10.89 -6.87
N LYS A 101 15.06 -11.34 -5.65
CA LYS A 101 14.08 -12.02 -4.78
C LYS A 101 12.87 -11.13 -4.47
N LEU A 102 13.10 -9.86 -4.12
CA LEU A 102 12.02 -8.90 -3.82
C LEU A 102 11.25 -8.55 -5.09
N GLY A 103 11.96 -8.30 -6.19
CA GLY A 103 11.33 -7.97 -7.46
C GLY A 103 10.49 -9.12 -8.03
N SER A 104 10.93 -10.36 -7.86
CA SER A 104 10.15 -11.56 -8.20
C SER A 104 8.87 -11.66 -7.38
N GLU A 105 8.97 -11.46 -6.07
CA GLU A 105 7.81 -11.46 -5.16
C GLU A 105 6.81 -10.34 -5.51
N LEU A 106 7.31 -9.13 -5.76
CA LEU A 106 6.52 -7.97 -6.18
C LEU A 106 5.73 -8.27 -7.45
N HIS A 107 6.40 -8.82 -8.47
CA HIS A 107 5.75 -9.20 -9.74
C HIS A 107 4.75 -10.35 -9.58
N ARG A 108 5.04 -11.33 -8.71
CA ARG A 108 4.12 -12.42 -8.41
C ARG A 108 2.82 -11.87 -7.81
N ARG A 109 2.91 -10.97 -6.82
CA ARG A 109 1.75 -10.31 -6.19
C ARG A 109 0.98 -9.46 -7.19
N LEU A 110 1.67 -8.70 -8.03
CA LEU A 110 1.03 -7.92 -9.10
C LEU A 110 0.24 -8.80 -10.07
N LYS A 111 0.81 -9.95 -10.47
CA LYS A 111 0.13 -10.90 -11.36
C LYS A 111 -1.14 -11.46 -10.71
N ALA A 112 -1.11 -11.78 -9.42
CA ALA A 112 -2.28 -12.23 -8.67
C ALA A 112 -3.38 -11.15 -8.65
N VAL A 113 -3.04 -9.90 -8.31
CA VAL A 113 -3.99 -8.76 -8.34
C VAL A 113 -4.65 -8.61 -9.71
N ARG A 114 -3.84 -8.65 -10.79
CA ARG A 114 -4.34 -8.51 -12.16
C ARG A 114 -5.27 -9.64 -12.56
N ARG A 115 -4.98 -10.87 -12.12
CA ARG A 115 -5.84 -12.04 -12.36
C ARG A 115 -7.20 -11.85 -11.71
N GLU A 116 -7.24 -11.45 -10.43
CA GLU A 116 -8.49 -11.24 -9.71
C GLU A 116 -9.31 -10.09 -10.31
N ALA A 117 -8.65 -8.98 -10.70
CA ALA A 117 -9.31 -7.91 -11.42
C ALA A 117 -9.92 -8.38 -12.76
N HIS A 118 -9.20 -9.21 -13.51
CA HIS A 118 -9.71 -9.80 -14.74
C HIS A 118 -10.91 -10.73 -14.47
N HIS A 119 -10.85 -11.57 -13.43
CA HIS A 119 -11.98 -12.41 -13.04
C HIS A 119 -13.21 -11.56 -12.68
N LEU A 120 -13.04 -10.50 -11.89
CA LEU A 120 -14.14 -9.58 -11.56
C LEU A 120 -14.76 -8.99 -12.84
N HIS A 121 -13.95 -8.48 -13.76
CA HIS A 121 -14.46 -7.94 -15.03
C HIS A 121 -15.16 -8.98 -15.89
N ALA A 122 -14.68 -10.23 -15.91
CA ALA A 122 -15.24 -11.28 -16.76
C ALA A 122 -16.57 -11.85 -16.21
N PHE A 123 -16.70 -11.93 -14.88
CA PHE A 123 -17.79 -12.67 -14.24
C PHE A 123 -18.84 -11.81 -13.53
N LEU A 124 -18.50 -10.57 -13.13
CA LEU A 124 -19.45 -9.72 -12.42
C LEU A 124 -20.55 -9.24 -13.37
N ARG A 125 -21.81 -9.45 -12.96
CA ARG A 125 -23.00 -8.95 -13.65
C ARG A 125 -23.76 -8.03 -12.72
N PHE A 126 -23.88 -6.77 -13.09
CA PHE A 126 -24.72 -5.83 -12.35
C PHE A 126 -26.20 -6.11 -12.65
N VAL A 127 -27.00 -6.19 -11.61
CA VAL A 127 -28.46 -6.31 -11.70
C VAL A 127 -29.05 -4.99 -11.24
N ALA A 128 -29.94 -4.42 -12.05
CA ALA A 128 -30.65 -3.21 -11.66
C ALA A 128 -31.53 -3.48 -10.45
N LEU A 129 -31.37 -2.68 -9.40
CA LEU A 129 -32.32 -2.66 -8.30
C LEU A 129 -33.61 -1.98 -8.78
N PRO A 130 -34.79 -2.47 -8.35
CA PRO A 130 -36.03 -1.75 -8.59
C PRO A 130 -35.89 -0.33 -8.00
N PRO A 131 -36.51 0.68 -8.62
CA PRO A 131 -36.49 2.03 -8.08
C PRO A 131 -36.96 1.98 -6.63
N ALA A 132 -36.19 2.60 -5.73
CA ALA A 132 -36.63 2.80 -4.36
C ALA A 132 -37.93 3.59 -4.42
N ASP A 133 -39.02 2.95 -4.02
CA ASP A 133 -40.34 3.56 -3.96
C ASP A 133 -40.27 4.60 -2.83
N ASN A 134 -39.85 5.82 -3.19
CA ASN A 134 -39.66 6.89 -2.24
C ASN A 134 -41.05 7.42 -1.85
N ASP A 135 -41.57 6.89 -0.75
CA ASP A 135 -42.51 7.49 0.19
C ASP A 135 -43.37 8.66 -0.35
N ALA A 136 -44.46 8.32 -1.03
CA ALA A 136 -45.64 9.18 -1.11
C ALA A 136 -46.52 9.10 0.17
N ALA A 137 -45.99 8.61 1.30
CA ALA A 137 -46.73 8.39 2.54
C ALA A 137 -46.41 9.35 3.69
N ILE A 138 -45.35 10.18 3.62
CA ILE A 138 -44.95 11.10 4.73
C ILE A 138 -45.41 12.55 4.49
N MET A 139 -46.46 12.76 3.69
CA MET A 139 -47.07 14.09 3.58
C MET A 139 -48.59 13.97 3.46
N ARG A 140 -49.23 13.70 4.60
CA ARG A 140 -50.65 14.04 4.81
C ARG A 140 -50.71 15.28 5.73
N PRO A 141 -51.53 16.29 5.38
CA PRO A 141 -51.63 17.56 6.11
C PRO A 141 -52.25 17.41 7.50
#